data_AF-A0A839NFT8-F1
#
_entry.id   AF-A0A839NFT8-F1
#
_cell.length_a   1.000
_cell.length_b   1.000
_cell.length_c   1.000
_cell.angle_alpha   90.00
_cell.angle_beta   90.00
_cell.angle_gamma   90.00
#
_symmetry.space_group_name_H-M   'P 1'
#
loop_
_entity.id
_entity.type
_entity.pdbx_description
1 polymer ?
#
loop_
_entity_poly.entity_id
_entity_poly.type
_entity_poly.pdbx_seq_one_letter_code
_entity_poly.pdbx_strand_id
1 'polypeptide(L)'
;MIILGVILVPVIVILVVFLGEFLLLLLVFPLVMIARSIFGKPWTIEVTEKRRLRAAEQVKGWGASRDRIQEMAKLLRTGGLPALYQSQPEYPTTQRR
;
A
#
# COMPACT_ATOMS: atom_id res chain seq x y z
N MET A 1 -33.50 -11.21 -37.10
CA MET A 1 -32.49 -10.13 -36.98
C MET A 1 -32.95 -9.02 -36.03
N ILE A 2 -34.14 -8.44 -36.20
CA ILE A 2 -34.63 -7.33 -35.35
C ILE A 2 -34.73 -7.72 -33.86
N ILE A 3 -35.34 -8.86 -33.54
CA ILE A 3 -35.49 -9.35 -32.16
C ILE A 3 -34.12 -9.54 -31.48
N LEU A 4 -33.15 -10.09 -32.22
CA LEU A 4 -31.79 -10.27 -31.72
C LEU A 4 -31.14 -8.91 -31.43
N GLY A 5 -31.30 -7.91 -32.30
CA GLY A 5 -30.80 -6.56 -32.06
C GLY A 5 -31.43 -5.90 -30.84
N VAL A 6 -32.75 -6.04 -30.67
CA VAL A 6 -33.49 -5.48 -29.51
C VAL A 6 -32.99 -6.06 -28.18
N ILE A 7 -32.57 -7.33 -28.15
CA ILE A 7 -32.02 -7.97 -26.95
C ILE A 7 -30.52 -7.69 -26.81
N LEU A 8 -29.77 -7.69 -27.90
CA LEU A 8 -28.31 -7.57 -27.88
C LEU A 8 -27.85 -6.15 -27.52
N VAL A 9 -28.53 -5.12 -28.02
CA VAL A 9 -28.19 -3.72 -27.73
C VAL A 9 -28.19 -3.43 -26.23
N PRO A 10 -29.25 -3.71 -25.44
CA PRO A 10 -29.22 -3.43 -24.00
C PRO A 10 -28.18 -4.28 -23.27
N VAL A 11 -27.93 -5.52 -23.69
CA VAL A 11 -26.87 -6.36 -23.12
C VAL A 11 -25.49 -5.72 -23.34
N ILE A 12 -25.20 -5.23 -24.55
CA ILE A 12 -23.94 -4.55 -24.85
C ILE A 12 -23.83 -3.26 -24.03
N VAL A 13 -24.90 -2.46 -23.95
CA VAL A 13 -24.90 -1.23 -23.14
C VAL A 13 -24.58 -1.53 -21.69
N ILE A 14 -25.25 -2.52 -21.09
CA ILE A 14 -24.98 -2.96 -19.72
C ILE A 14 -23.52 -3.40 -19.57
N LEU A 15 -23.01 -4.20 -20.51
CA LEU A 15 -21.64 -4.70 -20.47
C LEU A 15 -20.60 -3.59 -20.58
N VAL A 16 -20.83 -2.61 -21.44
CA VAL A 16 -19.97 -1.43 -21.61
C VAL A 16 -19.98 -0.57 -20.34
N VAL A 17 -21.15 -0.34 -19.74
CA VAL A 17 -21.26 0.40 -18.46
C VAL A 17 -20.51 -0.33 -17.36
N PHE A 18 -20.73 -1.64 -17.20
CA PHE A 18 -20.02 -2.47 -16.22
C PHE A 18 -18.50 -2.46 -16.42
N LEU A 19 -18.04 -2.60 -17.66
CA LEU A 19 -16.62 -2.57 -17.99
C LEU A 19 -16.03 -1.19 -17.69
N GLY A 20 -16.75 -0.12 -18.02
CA GLY A 20 -16.37 1.26 -17.70
C GLY A 20 -16.24 1.49 -16.20
N GLU A 21 -17.20 1.03 -15.42
CA GLU A 21 -17.15 1.13 -13.96
C GLU A 21 -16.02 0.30 -13.36
N PHE A 22 -15.79 -0.91 -13.87
CA PHE A 22 -14.66 -1.72 -13.43
C PHE A 22 -13.32 -1.06 -13.74
N LEU A 23 -13.15 -0.49 -14.94
CA LEU A 23 -11.98 0.30 -15.31
C LEU A 23 -11.84 1.55 -14.43
N LEU A 24 -12.94 2.22 -14.12
CA LEU A 24 -12.95 3.39 -13.26
C LEU A 24 -12.52 3.02 -11.85
N LEU A 25 -13.05 1.94 -11.26
CA LEU A 25 -12.62 1.43 -9.96
C LEU A 25 -11.14 1.03 -9.97
N LEU A 26 -10.71 0.35 -11.04
CA LEU A 26 -9.31 -0.01 -11.26
C LEU A 26 -8.41 1.22 -11.37
N LEU A 27 -8.93 2.36 -11.85
CA LEU A 27 -8.19 3.63 -11.95
C LEU A 27 -8.29 4.47 -10.66
N VAL A 28 -9.40 4.40 -9.94
CA VAL A 28 -9.59 5.03 -8.64
C VAL A 28 -8.61 4.43 -7.64
N PHE A 29 -8.36 3.12 -7.66
CA PHE A 29 -7.39 2.49 -6.77
C PHE A 29 -5.97 3.10 -6.83
N PRO A 30 -5.28 3.16 -7.99
CA PRO A 30 -3.97 3.79 -8.12
C PRO A 30 -4.03 5.29 -7.88
N LEU A 31 -5.11 5.97 -8.29
CA LEU A 31 -5.28 7.40 -8.02
C LEU A 31 -5.37 7.68 -6.51
N VAL A 32 -6.09 6.84 -5.76
CA VAL A 32 -6.17 6.90 -4.29
C VAL A 32 -4.85 6.53 -3.66
N MET A 33 -4.10 5.55 -4.19
CA MET A 33 -2.74 5.26 -3.71
C MET A 33 -1.81 6.47 -3.89
N ILE A 34 -1.85 7.12 -5.05
CA ILE A 34 -1.05 8.32 -5.34
C ILE A 34 -1.50 9.48 -4.45
N ALA A 35 -2.80 9.75 -4.37
CA ALA A 35 -3.35 10.76 -3.49
C ALA A 35 -2.96 10.49 -2.03
N ARG A 36 -3.07 9.24 -1.55
CA ARG A 36 -2.65 8.84 -0.21
C ARG A 36 -1.14 9.02 0.02
N SER A 37 -0.33 8.78 -1.01
CA SER A 37 1.12 9.01 -0.99
C SER A 37 1.44 10.51 -0.87
N ILE A 38 0.72 11.37 -1.61
CA ILE A 38 0.91 12.83 -1.62
C ILE A 38 0.34 13.49 -0.35
N PHE A 39 -0.85 13.07 0.09
CA PHE A 39 -1.52 13.58 1.30
C PHE A 39 -0.82 13.16 2.62
N GLY A 40 0.30 12.44 2.54
CA GLY A 40 1.23 12.32 3.67
C GLY A 40 0.72 11.50 4.85
N LYS A 41 -0.25 10.59 4.63
CA LYS A 41 -0.58 9.58 5.66
C LYS A 41 0.68 8.72 5.88
N PRO A 42 1.27 8.73 7.09
CA PRO A 42 2.49 7.96 7.35
C PRO A 42 2.20 6.47 7.19
N TRP A 43 3.09 5.77 6.50
CA TRP A 43 3.07 4.32 6.42
C TRP A 43 4.14 3.81 7.38
N THR A 44 3.78 2.87 8.25
CA THR A 44 4.73 2.25 9.18
C THR A 44 5.61 1.28 8.39
N ILE A 45 6.91 1.53 8.39
CA ILE A 45 7.93 0.59 7.90
C ILE A 45 8.39 -0.23 9.08
N GLU A 46 8.24 -1.54 8.99
CA GLU A 46 8.70 -2.48 10.01
C GLU A 46 9.99 -3.17 9.55
N VAL A 47 11.02 -3.12 10.39
CA VAL A 47 12.29 -3.82 10.18
C VAL A 47 12.28 -5.08 11.03
N THR A 48 12.27 -6.24 10.37
CA THR A 48 12.29 -7.55 11.04
C THR A 48 13.61 -8.27 10.76
N GLU A 49 14.28 -8.73 11.82
CA GLU A 49 15.49 -9.54 11.73
C GLU A 49 15.24 -10.90 12.41
N LYS A 50 15.45 -12.02 11.70
CA LYS A 50 15.26 -13.40 12.23
C LYS A 50 13.90 -13.60 12.94
N ARG A 51 12.81 -13.15 12.33
CA ARG A 51 11.42 -13.17 12.88
C ARG A 51 11.21 -12.38 14.19
N ARG A 52 12.16 -11.53 14.59
CA ARG A 52 11.94 -10.54 15.65
C ARG A 52 11.83 -9.16 15.05
N LEU A 53 10.75 -8.45 15.38
CA LEU A 53 10.59 -7.05 15.07
C LEU A 53 11.72 -6.29 15.77
N ARG A 54 12.63 -5.69 14.99
CA ARG A 54 13.74 -4.89 15.50
C ARG A 54 13.31 -3.44 15.66
N ALA A 55 12.48 -2.93 14.76
CA ALA A 55 11.97 -1.58 14.85
C ALA A 55 10.83 -1.26 13.89
N ALA A 56 10.15 -0.15 14.15
CA ALA A 56 9.14 0.45 13.28
C ALA A 56 9.39 1.95 13.12
N GLU A 57 9.30 2.49 11.90
CA GLU A 57 9.42 3.93 11.61
C GLU A 57 8.26 4.39 10.72
N GLN A 58 7.65 5.54 11.06
CA GLN A 58 6.59 6.13 10.26
C GLN A 58 7.20 7.04 9.18
N VAL A 59 7.19 6.58 7.93
CA VAL A 59 7.73 7.37 6.81
C VAL A 59 6.59 7.91 5.94
N LYS A 60 6.69 9.20 5.61
CA LYS A 60 5.76 9.89 4.72
C LYS A 60 6.28 9.81 3.29
N GLY A 61 5.50 9.17 2.41
CA GLY A 61 5.78 9.11 0.98
C GLY A 61 6.65 7.91 0.56
N TRP A 62 6.40 7.45 -0.65
CA TRP A 62 7.01 6.22 -1.21
C TRP A 62 8.50 6.37 -1.55
N GLY A 63 8.92 7.55 -2.04
CA GLY A 63 10.34 7.83 -2.34
C GLY A 63 11.19 7.81 -1.07
N ALA A 64 10.80 8.59 -0.07
CA ALA A 64 11.47 8.62 1.23
C ALA A 64 11.50 7.25 1.91
N SER A 65 10.43 6.46 1.77
CA SER A 65 10.38 5.07 2.26
C SER A 65 11.45 4.18 1.60
N ARG A 66 11.59 4.24 0.27
CA ARG A 66 12.61 3.45 -0.47
C ARG A 66 14.03 3.88 -0.12
N ASP A 67 14.29 5.17 -0.04
CA ASP A 67 15.61 5.70 0.31
C ASP A 67 16.00 5.29 1.73
N ARG A 68 15.04 5.36 2.68
CA ARG A 68 15.28 4.95 4.07
C ARG A 68 15.52 3.45 4.20
N ILE A 69 14.78 2.61 3.47
CA ILE A 69 15.03 1.16 3.43
C ILE A 69 16.44 0.85 2.90
N GLN A 70 16.90 1.54 1.85
CA GLN A 70 18.25 1.33 1.32
C GLN A 70 19.33 1.78 2.29
N GLU A 71 19.13 2.91 2.96
CA GLU A 71 20.04 3.40 4.00
C GLU A 71 20.12 2.42 5.19
N MET A 72 18.98 1.92 5.66
CA MET A 72 18.91 0.88 6.70
C MET A 72 19.60 -0.41 6.27
N ALA A 73 19.39 -0.86 5.03
CA ALA A 73 20.04 -2.04 4.48
C ALA A 73 21.57 -1.87 4.40
N LYS A 74 22.06 -0.66 4.07
CA LYS A 74 23.50 -0.34 4.11
C LYS A 74 24.03 -0.38 5.55
N LEU A 75 23.34 0.24 6.50
CA LEU A 75 23.74 0.28 7.92
C LEU A 75 23.82 -1.12 8.54
N LEU A 76 22.83 -1.98 8.26
CA LEU A 76 22.83 -3.37 8.73
C LEU A 76 23.97 -4.18 8.11
N ARG A 77 24.32 -3.94 6.84
CA ARG A 77 25.45 -4.61 6.18
C ARG A 77 26.81 -4.22 6.75
N THR A 78 26.97 -2.98 7.21
CA THR A 78 28.18 -2.51 7.88
C THR A 78 28.22 -2.84 9.38
N GLY A 79 27.26 -3.60 9.90
CA GLY A 79 27.21 -4.02 11.31
C GLY A 79 26.72 -2.93 12.27
N GLY A 80 26.21 -1.81 11.75
CA GLY A 80 25.57 -0.78 12.56
C GLY A 80 24.16 -1.20 12.95
N LEU A 81 23.80 -1.03 14.23
CA LEU A 81 22.40 -1.04 14.65
C LEU A 81 21.81 0.35 14.37
N PRO A 82 20.81 0.47 13.49
CA PRO A 82 20.13 1.74 13.28
C PRO A 82 19.43 2.16 14.59
N ALA A 83 19.45 3.45 14.92
CA ALA A 83 18.92 4.04 16.16
C ALA A 83 17.37 4.06 16.22
N LEU A 84 16.75 2.93 15.90
CA LEU A 84 15.31 2.82 15.60
C LEU A 84 14.43 2.67 16.86
N TYR A 85 14.85 3.27 17.98
CA TYR A 85 14.17 3.11 19.27
C TYR A 85 13.00 4.10 19.48
N GLN A 86 12.78 5.07 18.59
CA GLN A 86 11.95 6.25 18.92
C GLN A 86 10.52 6.27 18.37
N SER A 87 10.05 5.26 17.65
CA SER A 87 8.65 5.19 17.21
C SER A 87 8.04 3.82 17.41
N GLN A 88 7.85 3.43 18.68
CA GLN A 88 6.99 2.31 19.02
C GLN A 88 5.53 2.77 18.84
N PRO A 89 4.79 2.33 17.81
CA PRO A 89 3.34 2.32 17.92
C PRO A 89 3.00 1.40 19.10
N GLU A 90 2.15 1.86 20.00
CA GLU A 90 1.68 1.09 21.15
C GLU A 90 0.93 -0.15 20.65
N TYR A 91 1.67 -1.22 20.39
CA TYR A 91 1.11 -2.52 20.12
C TYR A 91 0.57 -3.04 21.45
N PRO A 92 -0.73 -3.36 21.56
CA PRO A 92 -1.22 -4.07 22.73
C PRO A 92 -0.45 -5.37 22.80
N THR A 93 0.43 -5.48 23.78
CA THR A 93 1.15 -6.70 24.08
C THR A 93 0.08 -7.75 24.35
N THR A 94 -0.13 -8.67 23.39
CA THR A 94 -0.83 -9.92 23.65
C THR A 94 0.01 -10.70 24.63
N GLN A 95 -0.16 -10.36 25.91
CA GLN A 95 0.33 -11.06 27.07
C GLN A 95 -0.45 -12.37 27.12
N ARG A 96 -0.03 -13.34 26.32
CA ARG A 96 -0.54 -14.70 26.39
C ARG A 96 0.07 -15.33 27.64
N ARG A 97 -0.67 -15.20 28.75
CA ARG A 97 -0.44 -15.91 30.00
C ARG A 97 -0.72 -17.40 29.83
#